data_AF-A0A382Z7B8-F1
#
_entry.id   AF-A0A382Z7B8-F1
#
_cell.length_a   1.000
_cell.length_b   1.000
_cell.length_c   1.000
_cell.angle_alpha   90.00
_cell.angle_beta   90.00
_cell.angle_gamma   90.00
#
_symmetry.space_group_name_H-M   'P 1'
#
loop_
_entity.id
_entity.type
_entity.pdbx_description
1 polymer ?
#
loop_
_entity_poly.entity_id
_entity_poly.type
_entity_poly.pdbx_seq_one_letter_code
_entity_poly.pdbx_strand_id
1 'polypeptide(L)'
;MKEKIYVTKSLFLAFLSLVFFAGVTGCGKPGSLLNWYPKAERLEGKMTFSIDHKIVKDKFDLNDTVQIKGEKSHSMSRWWLDVECDYWASCFMRCDGSKKQCRKLAEDSNFTVNSISPF
;
A
#
# COMPACT_ATOMS: atom_id res chain seq x y z
N MET A 1 -45.38 -18.71 -16.36
CA MET A 1 -44.67 -18.87 -15.05
C MET A 1 -43.23 -19.36 -15.23
N LYS A 2 -42.93 -20.32 -16.12
CA LYS A 2 -41.57 -20.86 -16.36
C LYS A 2 -40.54 -19.84 -16.90
N GLU A 3 -40.92 -18.94 -17.81
CA GLU A 3 -40.00 -17.91 -18.35
C GLU A 3 -39.49 -16.94 -17.28
N LYS A 4 -40.37 -16.41 -16.42
CA LYS A 4 -39.99 -15.46 -15.37
C LYS A 4 -38.97 -16.05 -14.39
N ILE A 5 -39.04 -17.36 -14.12
CA ILE A 5 -38.12 -18.10 -13.26
C ILE A 5 -36.75 -18.30 -13.94
N TYR A 6 -36.73 -18.49 -15.26
CA TYR A 6 -35.48 -18.65 -16.02
C TYR A 6 -34.71 -17.33 -16.13
N VAL A 7 -35.42 -16.22 -16.37
CA VAL A 7 -34.84 -14.87 -16.43
C VAL A 7 -34.27 -14.45 -15.07
N THR A 8 -34.98 -14.71 -13.97
CA THR A 8 -34.46 -14.41 -12.61
C THR A 8 -33.22 -15.25 -12.29
N LYS A 9 -33.22 -16.56 -12.58
CA LYS A 9 -32.03 -17.41 -12.36
C LYS A 9 -30.81 -16.94 -13.18
N SER A 10 -31.02 -16.54 -14.44
CA SER A 10 -29.96 -15.99 -15.28
C SER A 10 -29.40 -14.67 -14.73
N LEU A 11 -30.27 -13.79 -14.23
CA LEU A 11 -29.85 -12.53 -13.60
C LEU A 11 -29.06 -12.76 -12.31
N PHE A 12 -29.49 -13.71 -11.47
CA PHE A 12 -28.79 -14.10 -10.24
C PHE A 12 -27.41 -14.72 -10.54
N LEU A 13 -27.31 -15.55 -11.57
CA LEU A 13 -26.04 -16.13 -12.02
C LEU A 13 -25.08 -15.07 -12.56
N ALA A 14 -25.59 -14.10 -13.32
CA ALA A 14 -24.80 -12.96 -13.79
C ALA A 14 -24.32 -12.08 -12.62
N PHE A 15 -25.16 -11.86 -11.61
CA PHE A 15 -24.80 -11.09 -10.42
C PHE A 15 -23.75 -11.82 -9.58
N LEU A 16 -23.90 -13.13 -9.36
CA LEU A 16 -22.93 -13.95 -8.64
C LEU A 16 -21.57 -13.98 -9.33
N SER A 17 -21.53 -14.05 -10.66
CA SER A 17 -20.28 -13.98 -11.41
C SER A 17 -19.63 -12.60 -11.31
N LEU A 18 -20.41 -11.52 -11.34
CA LEU A 18 -19.90 -10.15 -11.17
C LEU A 18 -19.29 -9.92 -9.77
N VAL A 19 -19.91 -10.44 -8.72
CA VAL A 19 -19.39 -10.40 -7.34
C VAL A 19 -18.11 -11.24 -7.21
N PHE A 20 -18.04 -12.39 -7.88
CA PHE A 20 -16.82 -13.21 -7.90
C PHE A 20 -15.66 -12.51 -8.60
N PHE A 21 -15.88 -11.84 -9.73
CA PHE A 21 -14.84 -11.07 -10.41
C PHE A 21 -14.39 -9.83 -9.63
N ALA A 22 -15.30 -9.14 -8.94
CA ALA A 22 -14.96 -8.03 -8.06
C ALA A 22 -14.24 -8.48 -6.76
N GLY A 23 -14.46 -9.72 -6.32
CA GLY A 23 -13.82 -10.29 -5.13
C GLY A 23 -12.42 -10.85 -5.37
N VAL A 24 -12.09 -11.28 -6.59
CA VAL A 24 -10.74 -11.80 -6.94
C VAL A 24 -9.75 -10.71 -7.37
N THR A 25 -10.21 -9.46 -7.56
CA THR A 25 -9.31 -8.31 -7.59
C THR A 25 -8.90 -7.97 -6.15
N GLY A 26 -8.12 -8.86 -5.55
CA GLY A 26 -7.48 -8.64 -4.26
C GLY A 26 -6.62 -7.37 -4.30
N CYS A 27 -6.43 -6.75 -3.13
CA CYS A 27 -5.63 -5.55 -2.86
C CYS A 27 -4.49 -5.33 -3.88
N GLY A 28 -4.75 -4.55 -4.93
CA GLY A 28 -4.12 -4.80 -6.22
C GLY A 28 -3.11 -3.78 -6.69
N LYS A 29 -1.96 -3.55 -6.05
CA LYS A 29 -0.90 -2.60 -6.49
C LYS A 29 -1.33 -1.11 -6.57
N PRO A 30 -0.88 -0.26 -5.64
CA PRO A 30 -1.19 1.18 -5.66
C PRO A 30 -0.85 1.82 -7.02
N GLY A 31 -1.79 2.53 -7.64
CA GLY A 31 -1.64 3.14 -8.97
C GLY A 31 -1.84 2.21 -10.18
N SER A 32 -2.31 0.98 -9.99
CA SER A 32 -2.77 0.08 -11.07
C SER A 32 -4.22 0.37 -11.47
N LEU A 33 -4.62 0.06 -12.71
CA LEU A 33 -6.01 0.16 -13.18
C LEU A 33 -6.99 -0.65 -12.29
N LEU A 34 -6.49 -1.66 -11.58
CA LEU A 34 -7.25 -2.55 -10.69
C LEU A 34 -7.11 -2.20 -9.19
N ASN A 35 -6.39 -1.14 -8.82
CA ASN A 35 -6.34 -0.63 -7.44
C ASN A 35 -6.76 0.83 -7.38
N TRP A 36 -7.74 1.12 -6.55
CA TRP A 36 -8.20 2.48 -6.35
C TRP A 36 -7.27 3.37 -5.52
N TYR A 37 -6.22 2.81 -4.91
CA TYR A 37 -5.31 3.61 -4.09
C TYR A 37 -4.32 4.38 -4.96
N PRO A 38 -4.34 5.73 -4.94
CA PRO A 38 -3.38 6.55 -5.67
C PRO A 38 -1.98 6.33 -5.08
N LYS A 39 -0.98 6.27 -5.96
CA LYS A 39 0.42 6.35 -5.53
C LYS A 39 0.66 7.78 -5.06
N ALA A 40 1.09 7.96 -3.80
CA ALA A 40 1.48 9.27 -3.30
C ALA A 40 2.64 9.84 -4.12
N GLU A 41 2.51 11.09 -4.56
CA GLU A 41 3.58 11.82 -5.23
C GLU A 41 4.72 12.11 -4.24
N ARG A 42 5.94 12.19 -4.76
CA ARG A 42 7.08 12.62 -3.94
C ARG A 42 6.89 14.11 -3.64
N LEU A 43 6.82 14.46 -2.35
CA LEU A 43 6.87 15.85 -1.94
C LEU A 43 8.22 16.44 -2.36
N GLU A 44 8.21 17.43 -3.25
CA GLU A 44 9.41 18.17 -3.62
C GLU A 44 9.78 19.12 -2.47
N GLY A 45 10.97 18.91 -1.90
CA GLY A 45 11.46 19.71 -0.79
C GLY A 45 12.66 19.05 -0.12
N LYS A 46 13.53 19.88 0.49
CA LYS A 46 14.68 19.40 1.25
C LYS A 46 14.18 18.90 2.61
N MET A 47 13.59 17.72 2.64
CA MET A 47 13.28 17.03 3.90
C MET A 47 14.60 16.78 4.64
N THR A 48 14.75 17.36 5.82
CA THR A 48 15.91 17.15 6.68
C THR A 48 15.74 15.83 7.40
N PHE A 49 16.09 14.75 6.71
CA PHE A 49 16.09 13.44 7.34
C PHE A 49 17.29 13.31 8.27
N SER A 50 17.04 12.96 9.52
CA SER A 50 18.09 12.60 10.46
C SER A 50 18.72 11.23 10.15
N ILE A 51 18.07 10.45 9.28
CA ILE A 51 18.47 9.08 8.90
C ILE A 51 18.85 9.05 7.42
N ASP A 52 20.07 8.59 7.13
CA ASP A 52 20.51 8.33 5.76
C ASP A 52 19.77 7.13 5.17
N HIS A 53 19.14 7.32 4.02
CA HIS A 53 18.31 6.33 3.36
C HIS A 53 18.38 6.49 1.84
N LYS A 54 17.84 5.49 1.13
CA LYS A 54 17.63 5.53 -0.31
C LYS A 54 16.28 4.94 -0.65
N ILE A 55 15.67 5.39 -1.74
CA ILE A 55 14.43 4.78 -2.23
C ILE A 55 14.81 3.69 -3.24
N VAL A 56 14.40 2.46 -2.97
CA VAL A 56 14.59 1.31 -3.87
C VAL A 56 13.24 0.83 -4.38
N LYS A 57 13.22 0.34 -5.61
CA LYS A 57 12.05 -0.30 -6.18
C LYS A 57 12.09 -1.77 -5.85
N ASP A 58 11.05 -2.28 -5.21
CA ASP A 58 10.97 -3.70 -4.89
C ASP A 58 10.86 -4.54 -6.17
N LYS A 59 11.54 -5.68 -6.21
CA LYS A 59 11.60 -6.53 -7.41
C LYS A 59 10.29 -7.28 -7.68
N PHE A 60 9.48 -7.55 -6.65
CA PHE A 60 8.27 -8.36 -6.76
C PHE A 60 7.04 -7.52 -7.09
N ASP A 61 6.79 -6.46 -6.32
CA ASP A 61 5.58 -5.65 -6.49
C ASP A 61 5.83 -4.30 -7.19
N LEU A 62 7.10 -3.98 -7.47
CA LEU A 62 7.53 -2.76 -8.17
C LEU A 62 7.14 -1.46 -7.44
N ASN A 63 6.85 -1.55 -6.14
CA ASN A 63 6.56 -0.39 -5.30
C ASN A 63 7.85 0.23 -4.75
N ASP A 64 7.78 1.52 -4.46
CA ASP A 64 8.87 2.24 -3.84
C ASP A 64 8.96 1.84 -2.35
N THR A 65 10.17 1.52 -1.91
CA THR A 65 10.48 1.17 -0.51
C THR A 65 11.65 2.01 -0.07
N VAL A 66 11.54 2.62 1.11
CA VAL A 66 12.68 3.33 1.70
C VAL A 66 13.59 2.31 2.36
N GLN A 67 14.86 2.29 1.97
CA GLN A 67 15.88 1.43 2.55
C GLN A 67 16.87 2.29 3.35
N ILE A 68 16.93 2.09 4.66
CA ILE A 68 17.86 2.78 5.55
C ILE A 68 19.29 2.31 5.29
N LYS A 69 20.24 3.24 5.16
CA LYS A 69 21.65 2.90 4.94
C LYS A 69 22.32 2.49 6.25
N GLY A 70 23.27 1.55 6.17
CA GLY A 70 24.07 1.09 7.31
C GLY A 70 23.63 -0.25 7.91
N GLU A 71 22.41 -0.72 7.66
CA GLU A 71 22.04 -2.11 7.93
C GLU A 71 22.39 -3.00 6.73
N LYS A 72 22.95 -4.19 7.00
CA LYS A 72 23.19 -5.19 5.95
C LYS A 72 21.84 -5.69 5.45
N SER A 73 21.65 -5.74 4.12
CA SER A 73 20.39 -6.12 3.47
C SER A 73 19.76 -7.44 3.95
N HIS A 74 20.55 -8.36 4.50
CA HIS A 74 20.08 -9.64 5.02
C HIS A 74 19.44 -9.57 6.42
N SER A 75 19.62 -8.48 7.16
CA SER A 75 19.06 -8.30 8.52
C SER A 75 17.96 -7.25 8.59
N MET A 76 17.61 -6.62 7.46
CA MET A 76 16.62 -5.55 7.42
C MET A 76 15.22 -6.15 7.47
N SER A 77 14.47 -5.83 8.52
CA SER A 77 13.04 -6.13 8.55
C SER A 77 12.28 -5.09 7.72
N ARG A 78 11.25 -5.53 7.02
CA ARG A 78 10.36 -4.66 6.26
C ARG A 78 9.11 -4.33 7.07
N TRP A 79 8.73 -3.06 7.03
CA TRP A 79 7.59 -2.53 7.76
C TRP A 79 6.64 -1.79 6.83
N TRP A 80 5.34 -1.99 7.08
CA TRP A 80 4.27 -1.10 6.63
C TRP A 80 4.03 -0.04 7.70
N LEU A 81 3.99 1.22 7.28
CA LEU A 81 3.66 2.35 8.13
C LEU A 81 2.36 2.94 7.62
N ASP A 82 1.34 2.92 8.45
CA ASP A 82 0.11 3.65 8.26
C ASP A 82 0.31 5.06 8.81
N VAL A 83 0.18 6.05 7.94
CA VAL A 83 0.39 7.46 8.27
C VAL A 83 -0.82 8.30 7.92
N GLU A 84 -1.07 9.34 8.71
CA GLU A 84 -2.10 10.33 8.42
C GLU A 84 -1.74 11.12 7.15
N CYS A 85 -2.73 11.30 6.29
CA CYS A 85 -2.65 12.13 5.09
C CYS A 85 -4.08 12.58 4.70
N ASP A 86 -4.20 13.51 3.77
CA ASP A 86 -5.48 14.07 3.30
C ASP A 86 -6.29 13.10 2.41
N TYR A 87 -6.33 11.82 2.78
CA TYR A 87 -7.12 10.76 2.15
C TYR A 87 -7.97 10.04 3.19
N TRP A 88 -9.19 9.65 2.79
CA TRP A 88 -10.19 9.03 3.65
C TRP A 88 -9.76 7.69 4.28
N ALA A 89 -8.74 7.04 3.74
CA ALA A 89 -8.27 5.71 4.13
C ALA A 89 -6.79 5.69 4.58
N SER A 90 -6.28 6.85 5.05
CA SER A 90 -4.87 7.06 5.40
C SER A 90 -3.89 6.70 4.26
N CYS A 91 -2.59 6.83 4.52
CA CYS A 91 -1.53 6.55 3.54
C CYS A 91 -0.60 5.46 4.07
N PHE A 92 -0.06 4.64 3.16
CA PHE A 92 0.85 3.56 3.51
C PHE A 92 2.26 3.82 2.97
N MET A 93 3.24 3.75 3.84
CA MET A 93 4.67 3.83 3.50
C MET A 93 5.35 2.49 3.75
N ARG A 94 6.36 2.18 2.94
CA ARG A 94 7.21 1.00 3.10
C ARG A 94 8.61 1.39 3.51
N CYS A 95 9.13 0.72 4.53
CA CYS A 95 10.48 0.97 5.03
C CYS A 95 11.19 -0.33 5.40
N ASP A 96 12.40 -0.52 4.86
CA ASP A 96 13.35 -1.54 5.24
C ASP A 96 14.32 -0.93 6.27
N GLY A 97 14.34 -1.52 7.48
CA GLY A 97 15.24 -1.14 8.57
C GLY A 97 14.69 -1.54 9.94
N SER A 98 15.23 -0.96 11.02
CA SER A 98 14.62 -1.14 12.34
C SER A 98 13.29 -0.38 12.46
N LYS A 99 12.34 -0.95 13.21
CA LYS A 99 11.01 -0.35 13.46
C LYS A 99 11.09 1.12 13.92
N LYS A 100 12.07 1.43 14.79
CA LYS A 100 12.28 2.77 15.34
C LYS A 100 12.77 3.76 14.29
N GLN A 101 13.69 3.35 13.41
CA GLN A 101 14.19 4.22 12.35
C GLN A 101 13.10 4.49 11.30
N CYS A 102 12.31 3.48 10.94
CA CYS A 102 11.19 3.67 10.02
C CYS A 102 10.14 4.64 10.56
N ARG A 103 9.80 4.55 11.86
CA ARG A 103 8.93 5.54 12.52
C ARG A 103 9.52 6.95 12.42
N LYS A 104 10.78 7.10 12.82
CA LYS A 104 11.47 8.39 12.84
C LYS A 104 11.54 9.02 11.45
N LEU A 105 11.74 8.22 10.41
CA LEU A 105 11.73 8.69 9.03
C LEU A 105 10.38 9.31 8.63
N ALA A 106 9.26 8.66 9.00
CA ALA A 106 7.93 9.20 8.73
C ALA A 106 7.69 10.51 9.51
N GLU A 107 8.08 10.55 10.78
CA GLU A 107 7.99 11.74 11.63
C GLU A 107 8.87 12.90 11.10
N ASP A 108 10.11 12.62 10.67
CA ASP A 108 11.01 13.60 10.03
C ASP A 108 10.43 14.14 8.70
N SER A 109 9.48 13.42 8.10
CA SER A 109 8.73 13.83 6.90
C SER A 109 7.43 14.57 7.25
N ASN A 110 7.22 14.93 8.51
CA ASN A 110 5.98 15.52 9.05
C ASN A 110 4.73 14.65 8.91
N PHE A 111 4.88 13.32 8.87
CA PHE A 111 3.74 12.41 8.92
C PHE A 111 3.47 11.94 10.36
N THR A 112 2.20 11.94 10.77
CA THR A 112 1.75 11.24 11.98
C THR A 112 1.66 9.75 11.70
N VAL A 113 2.30 8.91 12.52
CA VAL A 113 2.27 7.45 12.36
C VAL A 113 1.14 6.84 13.18
N ASN A 114 0.12 6.31 12.52
CA ASN A 114 -1.01 5.61 13.15
C ASN A 114 -0.60 4.23 13.65
N SER A 115 0.05 3.45 12.78
CA SER A 115 0.46 2.08 13.10
C SER A 115 1.68 1.63 12.32
N ILE A 116 2.36 0.60 12.84
CA ILE A 116 3.53 -0.02 12.19
C ILE A 116 3.41 -1.54 12.32
N SER A 117 3.31 -2.23 11.19
CA SER A 117 3.14 -3.68 11.07
C SER A 117 4.26 -4.31 10.24
N PRO A 118 4.62 -5.58 10.52
CA PRO A 118 5.54 -6.31 9.66
C PRO A 118 4.93 -6.52 8.27
N PHE A 119 5.77 -6.50 7.23
CA PHE A 119 5.39 -6.80 5.84
C PHE A 119 5.31 -8.30 5.59
#